data_AF-A0A7C2Z4P6-F1
#
_entry.id   AF-A0A7C2Z4P6-F1
#
_cell.length_a   1.000
_cell.length_b   1.000
_cell.length_c   1.000
_cell.angle_alpha   90.00
_cell.angle_beta   90.00
_cell.angle_gamma   90.00
#
_symmetry.space_group_name_H-M   'P 1'
#
loop_
_entity.id
_entity.type
_entity.pdbx_description
1 polymer ?
#
loop_
_entity_poly.entity_id
_entity_poly.type
_entity_poly.pdbx_seq_one_letter_code
_entity_poly.pdbx_strand_id
1 'polypeptide(L)'
;MYGARFRAKEKYIKKQLVEELLKLKRNELEEIVEWLWEEFGIKTKPNMEAIRKAIVENDEVTSRELAIEVLRSGGYVNEELWFTPDEGNMRDNK
;
A
#
# COMPACT_ATOMS: atom_id res chain seq x y z
N MET A 1 14.80 15.34 -12.75
CA MET A 1 14.84 14.03 -12.05
C MET A 1 13.84 14.02 -10.88
N TYR A 2 12.53 14.13 -11.14
CA TYR A 2 11.51 14.20 -10.08
C TYR A 2 10.83 12.84 -9.79
N GLY A 3 10.95 11.85 -10.69
CA GLY A 3 10.20 10.59 -10.59
C GLY A 3 10.79 9.52 -9.67
N ALA A 4 12.00 9.66 -9.15
CA ALA A 4 12.59 8.67 -8.23
C ALA A 4 12.11 8.86 -6.78
N ARG A 5 12.03 10.11 -6.34
CA ARG A 5 11.58 10.50 -4.99
C ARG A 5 10.10 10.19 -4.79
N PHE A 6 9.28 10.59 -5.75
CA PHE A 6 7.84 10.31 -5.72
C PHE A 6 7.54 8.80 -5.61
N ARG A 7 8.30 7.96 -6.33
CA ARG A 7 8.17 6.50 -6.27
C ARG A 7 8.62 5.90 -4.93
N ALA A 8 9.60 6.49 -4.25
CA ALA A 8 10.04 6.03 -2.93
C ALA A 8 8.98 6.32 -1.86
N LYS A 9 8.44 7.54 -1.85
CA LYS A 9 7.34 7.94 -0.95
C LYS A 9 6.08 7.11 -1.18
N GLU A 10 5.67 6.95 -2.44
CA GLU A 10 4.53 6.13 -2.82
C GLU A 10 4.67 4.68 -2.31
N LYS A 11 5.83 4.06 -2.52
CA LYS A 11 6.12 2.72 -2.00
C LYS A 11 6.10 2.64 -0.48
N TYR A 12 6.59 3.67 0.21
CA TYR A 12 6.54 3.72 1.67
C TYR A 12 5.10 3.74 2.19
N ILE A 13 4.26 4.63 1.63
CA ILE A 13 2.85 4.74 2.02
C ILE A 13 2.11 3.43 1.72
N LYS A 14 2.31 2.85 0.53
CA LYS A 14 1.73 1.55 0.17
C LYS A 14 2.10 0.45 1.16
N LYS A 15 3.36 0.40 1.61
CA LYS A 15 3.81 -0.57 2.61
C LYS A 15 3.07 -0.40 3.93
N GLN A 16 2.84 0.83 4.41
CA GLN A 16 2.11 1.03 5.67
C GLN A 16 0.64 0.61 5.51
N LEU A 17 -0.01 1.03 4.42
CA LEU A 17 -1.43 0.75 4.20
C LEU A 17 -1.72 -0.73 3.92
N VAL A 18 -0.85 -1.43 3.19
CA VAL A 18 -1.05 -2.86 2.94
C VAL A 18 -0.90 -3.69 4.21
N GLU A 19 -0.04 -3.29 5.14
CA GLU A 19 0.05 -3.95 6.44
C GLU A 19 -1.23 -3.79 7.25
N GLU A 20 -1.83 -2.59 7.24
CA GLU A 20 -3.12 -2.37 7.88
C GLU A 20 -4.24 -3.20 7.21
N LEU A 21 -4.29 -3.21 5.87
CA LEU A 21 -5.26 -4.03 5.14
C LEU A 21 -5.13 -5.52 5.46
N LEU A 22 -3.90 -6.05 5.47
CA LEU A 22 -3.63 -7.45 5.78
C LEU A 22 -3.91 -7.82 7.23
N LYS A 23 -3.83 -6.87 8.18
CA LYS A 23 -4.26 -7.09 9.56
C LYS A 23 -5.78 -7.20 9.67
N LEU A 24 -6.52 -6.35 8.94
CA LEU A 24 -7.98 -6.33 8.94
C LEU A 24 -8.55 -7.58 8.27
N LYS A 25 -8.07 -7.89 7.06
CA LYS A 25 -8.55 -9.02 6.25
C LYS A 25 -7.66 -10.26 6.36
N ARG A 26 -7.05 -10.51 7.53
CA ARG A 26 -6.12 -11.64 7.72
C ARG A 26 -6.71 -13.00 7.36
N ASN A 27 -8.00 -13.18 7.58
CA ASN A 27 -8.73 -14.42 7.29
C ASN A 27 -9.51 -14.38 5.96
N GLU A 28 -9.40 -13.27 5.22
CA GLU A 28 -10.19 -12.96 4.02
C GLU A 28 -9.23 -12.53 2.88
N LEU A 29 -8.13 -13.28 2.73
CA LEU A 29 -7.11 -12.96 1.72
C LEU A 29 -7.65 -13.12 0.30
N GLU A 30 -8.61 -14.03 0.09
CA GLU A 30 -9.29 -14.17 -1.20
C GLU A 30 -9.98 -12.88 -1.63
N GLU A 31 -10.59 -12.13 -0.71
CA GLU A 31 -11.26 -10.87 -1.05
C GLU A 31 -10.26 -9.81 -1.55
N ILE A 32 -9.05 -9.78 -0.97
CA ILE A 32 -8.00 -8.86 -1.44
C ILE A 32 -7.52 -9.27 -2.84
N VAL A 33 -7.41 -10.58 -3.10
CA VAL A 33 -7.03 -11.09 -4.42
C VAL A 33 -8.10 -10.78 -5.46
N GLU A 34 -9.37 -10.92 -5.10
CA GLU A 34 -10.51 -10.58 -5.95
C GLU A 34 -10.50 -9.09 -6.29
N TRP A 35 -10.39 -8.22 -5.29
CA TRP A 35 -10.24 -6.78 -5.48
C TRP A 35 -9.07 -6.42 -6.41
N LEU A 36 -7.90 -7.05 -6.22
CA LEU A 36 -6.74 -6.84 -7.09
C LEU A 36 -6.99 -7.26 -8.54
N TRP A 37 -7.77 -8.33 -8.74
CA TRP A 37 -8.12 -8.81 -10.06
C TRP A 37 -9.18 -7.95 -10.74
N GLU A 38 -10.25 -7.57 -10.03
CA GLU A 38 -11.37 -6.81 -10.58
C GLU A 38 -11.00 -5.37 -10.91
N GLU A 39 -10.28 -4.68 -10.02
CA GLU A 39 -9.99 -3.26 -10.18
C GLU A 39 -8.73 -3.00 -11.02
N PHE A 40 -7.76 -3.92 -10.99
CA PHE A 40 -6.44 -3.70 -11.59
C PHE A 40 -5.99 -4.83 -12.54
N GLY A 41 -6.75 -5.92 -12.67
CA GLY A 41 -6.33 -7.06 -13.48
C GLY A 41 -5.10 -7.80 -12.94
N ILE A 42 -4.77 -7.62 -11.65
CA ILE A 42 -3.57 -8.20 -11.03
C ILE A 42 -3.88 -9.58 -10.48
N LYS A 43 -3.27 -10.61 -11.08
CA LYS A 43 -3.35 -11.99 -10.57
C LYS A 43 -2.29 -12.21 -9.51
N THR A 44 -2.71 -12.51 -8.29
CA THR A 44 -1.83 -12.93 -7.20
C THR A 44 -2.40 -14.10 -6.43
N LYS A 45 -1.60 -14.71 -5.56
CA LYS A 45 -2.04 -15.81 -4.68
C LYS A 45 -2.63 -15.21 -3.39
N PRO A 46 -3.60 -15.87 -2.73
CA PRO A 46 -4.13 -15.46 -1.41
C PRO A 46 -3.11 -15.76 -0.31
N ASN A 47 -2.00 -15.03 -0.35
CA ASN A 47 -0.86 -15.15 0.54
C ASN A 47 -0.37 -13.74 0.85
N MET A 48 -0.13 -13.47 2.14
CA MET A 48 0.24 -12.13 2.61
C MET A 48 1.46 -11.54 1.90
N GLU A 49 2.52 -12.33 1.70
CA GLU A 49 3.73 -11.86 1.01
C GLU A 49 3.47 -11.59 -0.48
N ALA A 50 2.71 -12.46 -1.13
CA ALA A 50 2.34 -12.31 -2.54
C ALA A 50 1.47 -11.07 -2.77
N ILE A 51 0.49 -10.84 -1.90
CA ILE A 51 -0.38 -9.65 -1.91
C ILE A 51 0.44 -8.38 -1.65
N ARG A 52 1.27 -8.40 -0.59
CA ARG A 52 2.15 -7.27 -0.25
C ARG A 52 3.02 -6.88 -1.44
N LYS A 53 3.65 -7.87 -2.08
CA LYS A 53 4.51 -7.63 -3.24
C LYS A 53 3.71 -7.08 -4.42
N ALA A 54 2.56 -7.69 -4.73
CA ALA A 54 1.69 -7.26 -5.82
C ALA A 54 1.25 -5.80 -5.67
N ILE A 55 0.88 -5.38 -4.46
CA ILE A 55 0.44 -4.00 -4.17
C ILE A 55 1.62 -3.01 -4.21
N VAL A 56 2.74 -3.33 -3.56
CA VAL A 56 3.85 -2.38 -3.39
C VAL A 56 4.67 -2.18 -4.66
N GLU A 57 4.81 -3.22 -5.48
CA GLU A 57 5.62 -3.17 -6.71
C GLU A 57 4.82 -2.70 -7.93
N ASN A 58 3.50 -2.76 -7.89
CA ASN A 58 2.65 -2.34 -9.00
C ASN A 58 2.36 -0.83 -8.94
N ASP A 59 2.55 -0.15 -10.07
CA ASP A 59 2.36 1.31 -10.17
C ASP A 59 0.87 1.71 -10.35
N GLU A 60 0.00 0.80 -10.80
CA GLU A 60 -1.44 1.02 -11.00
C GLU A 60 -2.21 1.05 -9.66
N VAL A 61 -1.84 0.19 -8.72
CA VAL A 61 -2.42 0.21 -7.36
C VAL A 61 -1.86 1.40 -6.59
N THR A 62 -2.46 2.58 -6.65
CA THR A 62 -1.93 3.77 -5.95
C THR A 62 -2.15 3.71 -4.43
N SER A 63 -1.37 4.47 -3.65
CA SER A 63 -1.64 4.59 -2.20
C SER A 63 -3.04 5.13 -1.89
N ARG A 64 -3.60 5.95 -2.79
CA ARG A 64 -4.97 6.46 -2.66
C ARG A 64 -6.00 5.34 -2.74
N GLU A 65 -5.93 4.49 -3.77
CA GLU A 65 -6.87 3.37 -3.92
C GLU A 65 -6.75 2.40 -2.75
N LEU A 66 -5.52 2.12 -2.32
CA LEU A 66 -5.27 1.26 -1.17
C LEU A 66 -5.83 1.86 0.14
N ALA A 67 -5.72 3.17 0.34
CA ALA A 67 -6.31 3.85 1.49
C ALA A 67 -7.85 3.77 1.48
N ILE A 68 -8.46 3.92 0.31
CA ILE A 68 -9.92 3.74 0.16
C ILE A 68 -10.32 2.32 0.56
N GLU A 69 -9.57 1.32 0.11
CA GLU A 69 -9.86 -0.08 0.42
C GLU A 69 -9.69 -0.39 1.92
N VAL A 70 -8.66 0.16 2.57
CA VAL A 70 -8.49 0.08 4.03
C VAL A 70 -9.72 0.66 4.75
N LEU A 71 -10.20 1.84 4.34
CA LEU A 71 -11.38 2.48 4.95
C LEU A 71 -12.66 1.67 4.71
N ARG A 72 -12.87 1.13 3.49
CA ARG A 72 -14.00 0.25 3.16
C ARG A 72 -14.02 -1.01 4.01
N SER A 73 -12.84 -1.53 4.34
CA SER A 73 -12.64 -2.69 5.21
C SER A 73 -12.82 -2.37 6.70
N GLY A 74 -13.24 -1.15 7.07
CA GLY A 74 -13.41 -0.71 8.45
C GLY A 74 -12.11 -0.31 9.15
N GLY A 75 -11.03 -0.16 8.39
CA GLY A 75 -9.72 0.26 8.88
C GLY A 75 -9.61 1.76 9.13
N TYR A 76 -8.48 2.14 9.71
CA TYR A 76 -8.09 3.54 9.87
C TYR A 76 -6.87 3.85 9.01
N VAL A 77 -6.87 5.04 8.43
CA VAL A 77 -5.77 5.55 7.62
C VAL A 77 -5.13 6.72 8.36
N ASN A 78 -3.85 6.58 8.72
CA ASN A 78 -3.13 7.67 9.38
C ASN A 78 -2.77 8.78 8.37
N GLU A 79 -3.47 9.91 8.44
CA GLU A 79 -3.27 11.07 7.56
C GLU A 79 -1.82 11.61 7.59
N GLU A 80 -1.06 11.41 8.67
CA GLU A 80 0.34 11.82 8.76
C GLU A 80 1.26 11.11 7.75
N LEU A 81 0.84 9.95 7.21
CA LEU A 81 1.58 9.23 6.17
C LEU A 81 1.75 10.06 4.90
N TRP A 82 0.80 10.95 4.59
CA TRP A 82 0.86 11.82 3.42
C TRP A 82 1.83 12.99 3.60
N PHE A 83 2.09 13.37 4.85
CA PHE A 83 3.01 14.47 5.20
C PHE A 83 4.40 13.98 5.57
N THR A 84 4.60 12.65 5.70
CA THR A 84 5.90 12.07 6.03
C THR A 84 6.94 12.50 4.98
N PRO A 85 8.06 13.10 5.39
CA PRO A 85 9.11 13.52 4.47
C PRO A 85 9.74 12.28 3.83
N ASP A 86 10.18 12.40 2.57
CA ASP A 86 10.99 11.39 1.89
C ASP A 86 12.14 10.96 2.82
N GLU A 87 12.29 9.65 3.08
CA GLU A 87 13.28 9.04 4.00
C GLU A 87 14.75 9.48 3.75
N GLY A 88 15.02 10.23 2.68
CA GLY A 88 16.32 10.85 2.42
C GLY A 88 16.75 11.95 3.42
N ASN A 89 15.86 12.44 4.29
CA ASN A 89 16.15 13.57 5.19
C ASN A 89 16.31 13.24 6.69
N MET A 90 16.22 11.98 7.11
CA MET A 90 16.39 11.61 8.52
C MET A 90 17.87 11.44 8.95
N ARG A 91 18.84 11.66 8.05
CA ARG A 91 20.28 11.51 8.34
C ARG A 91 21.03 12.80 8.72
N ASP A 92 20.41 13.97 8.63
CA ASP A 92 21.11 15.26 8.77
C ASP A 92 20.71 16.11 10.00
N ASN A 93 20.05 15.53 11.01
CA ASN A 93 19.93 16.17 12.32
C ASN A 93 20.67 15.35 13.38
N LYS A 94 21.97 15.62 13.52
CA LYS A 94 22.78 15.25 14.67
C LYS A 94 23.38 16.51 15.28
#